data_AF-A0A5K1E8F1-F1
#
_entry.id   AF-A0A5K1E8F1-F1
#
_cell.length_a   1.000
_cell.length_b   1.000
_cell.length_c   1.000
_cell.angle_alpha   90.00
_cell.angle_beta   90.00
_cell.angle_gamma   90.00
#
_symmetry.space_group_name_H-M   'P 1'
#
loop_
_entity.id
_entity.type
_entity.pdbx_description
1 polymer ?
#
loop_
_entity_poly.entity_id
_entity_poly.type
_entity_poly.pdbx_seq_one_letter_code
_entity_poly.pdbx_strand_id
1 'polypeptide(L)'
;ENYRFGYKAAGDSSDLAHLCEEYGLAAYIVRPVMDKLQTCNGVSFTNGKEKGQVSSTRVRHALASGNMEYVSQLLGRSHRLFMTNTRGHVVMGSRLSLPTLCLMNQQPKEGSYNDCTLYVDGFVGDCNVVIDGTHIHIETESWPPLDDNCLISVEFNGSVSRES
;
A
#
# COMPACT_ATOMS: atom_id res chain seq x y z
N GLU A 1 0.27 -19.38 -13.38
CA GLU A 1 0.55 -20.50 -12.43
C GLU A 1 -0.35 -20.50 -11.19
N ASN A 2 -0.45 -19.42 -10.41
CA ASN A 2 -1.26 -19.40 -9.17
C ASN A 2 -2.76 -19.05 -9.37
N TYR A 3 -3.19 -18.79 -10.60
CA TYR A 3 -4.59 -18.48 -10.90
C TYR A 3 -5.44 -19.74 -10.77
N ARG A 4 -6.59 -19.62 -10.10
CA ARG A 4 -7.58 -20.68 -9.94
C ARG A 4 -8.98 -20.11 -10.14
N PHE A 5 -9.87 -20.89 -10.74
CA PHE A 5 -11.26 -20.49 -10.98
C PHE A 5 -12.22 -21.69 -10.87
N GLY A 6 -13.53 -21.41 -11.03
CA GLY A 6 -14.58 -22.43 -10.93
C GLY A 6 -14.90 -22.84 -9.49
N TYR A 7 -15.88 -23.74 -9.35
CA TYR A 7 -16.32 -24.25 -8.06
C TYR A 7 -15.16 -24.90 -7.29
N LYS A 8 -14.94 -24.47 -6.05
CA LYS A 8 -13.84 -24.92 -5.18
C LYS A 8 -12.44 -24.76 -5.78
N ALA A 9 -12.22 -23.76 -6.65
CA ALA A 9 -10.93 -23.51 -7.27
C ALA A 9 -10.39 -24.72 -8.07
N ALA A 10 -11.31 -25.51 -8.65
CA ALA A 10 -10.98 -26.73 -9.38
C ALA A 10 -10.26 -26.47 -10.72
N GLY A 11 -10.50 -25.33 -11.37
CA GLY A 11 -9.86 -24.96 -12.63
C GLY A 11 -8.58 -24.18 -12.44
N ASP A 12 -7.60 -24.35 -13.32
CA ASP A 12 -6.31 -23.68 -13.31
C ASP A 12 -5.98 -22.88 -14.59
N SER A 13 -4.77 -22.32 -14.70
CA SER A 13 -4.41 -21.49 -15.86
C SER A 13 -4.44 -22.25 -17.19
N SER A 14 -4.23 -23.56 -17.18
CA SER A 14 -4.26 -24.43 -18.36
C SER A 14 -5.70 -24.68 -18.79
N ASP A 15 -6.60 -24.92 -17.84
CA ASP A 15 -8.04 -25.05 -18.11
C ASP A 15 -8.60 -23.76 -18.74
N LEU A 16 -8.14 -22.60 -18.26
CA LEU A 16 -8.50 -21.31 -18.86
C LEU A 16 -8.01 -21.19 -20.30
N ALA A 17 -6.77 -21.61 -20.59
CA ALA A 17 -6.22 -21.55 -21.95
C ALA A 17 -7.01 -22.45 -22.91
N HIS A 18 -7.37 -23.66 -22.48
CA HIS A 18 -8.19 -24.58 -23.26
C HIS A 18 -9.59 -24.01 -23.53
N LEU A 19 -10.24 -23.44 -22.50
CA LEU A 19 -11.54 -22.77 -22.67
C LEU A 19 -11.43 -21.57 -23.62
N CYS A 20 -10.38 -20.76 -23.52
CA CYS A 20 -10.20 -19.65 -24.46
C CYS A 20 -10.06 -20.15 -25.90
N GLU A 21 -9.30 -21.21 -26.15
CA GLU A 21 -9.14 -21.81 -27.48
C GLU A 21 -10.48 -22.29 -28.06
N GLU A 22 -11.30 -22.99 -27.26
CA GLU A 22 -12.62 -23.48 -27.68
C GLU A 22 -13.56 -22.35 -28.16
N TYR A 23 -13.46 -21.18 -27.55
CA TYR A 23 -14.29 -20.01 -27.86
C TYR A 23 -13.60 -19.00 -28.81
N GLY A 24 -12.45 -19.36 -29.39
CA GLY A 24 -11.71 -18.50 -30.33
C GLY A 24 -11.09 -17.25 -29.68
N LEU A 25 -10.80 -17.30 -28.38
CA LEU A 25 -10.15 -16.25 -27.60
C LEU A 25 -8.65 -16.56 -27.41
N ALA A 26 -7.83 -15.50 -27.45
CA ALA A 26 -6.41 -15.63 -27.11
C ALA A 26 -6.22 -15.57 -25.59
N ALA A 27 -5.47 -16.54 -25.03
CA ALA A 27 -5.06 -16.55 -23.64
C ALA A 27 -3.54 -16.39 -23.50
N TYR A 28 -3.10 -15.54 -22.59
CA TYR A 28 -1.69 -15.33 -22.29
C TYR A 28 -1.43 -15.53 -20.80
N ILE A 29 -0.74 -16.61 -20.45
CA ILE A 29 -0.36 -16.90 -19.06
C ILE A 29 1.00 -16.26 -18.79
N VAL A 30 0.99 -15.18 -18.01
CA VAL A 30 2.22 -14.49 -17.60
C VAL A 30 2.91 -15.22 -16.44
N ARG A 31 4.25 -15.18 -16.45
CA ARG A 31 5.07 -15.72 -15.36
C ARG A 31 4.95 -14.83 -14.11
N PRO A 32 5.05 -15.40 -12.91
CA PRO A 32 5.10 -14.60 -11.67
C PRO A 32 6.27 -13.62 -11.70
N VAL A 33 6.02 -12.39 -11.22
CA VAL A 33 7.09 -11.41 -10.98
C VAL A 33 7.80 -11.77 -9.69
N MET A 34 9.12 -11.91 -9.76
CA MET A 34 9.94 -12.32 -8.60
C MET A 34 10.39 -11.12 -7.79
N ASP A 35 10.41 -11.28 -6.47
CA ASP A 35 10.98 -10.29 -5.55
C ASP A 35 12.51 -10.30 -5.64
N LYS A 36 13.08 -9.15 -5.95
CA LYS A 36 14.53 -8.96 -6.14
C LYS A 36 15.31 -9.04 -4.84
N LEU A 37 14.70 -8.72 -3.69
CA LEU A 37 15.38 -8.67 -2.40
C LEU A 37 15.59 -10.07 -1.79
N GLN A 38 14.79 -11.06 -2.20
CA GLN A 38 15.04 -12.46 -1.83
C GLN A 38 16.21 -13.07 -2.57
N THR A 39 16.49 -12.63 -3.79
CA THR A 39 17.62 -13.16 -4.57
C THR A 39 18.95 -12.79 -3.93
N CYS A 40 19.02 -11.70 -3.16
CA CYS A 40 20.25 -11.25 -2.50
C CYS A 40 20.40 -11.71 -1.04
N ASN A 41 19.31 -11.88 -0.28
CA ASN A 41 19.41 -12.03 1.18
C ASN A 41 18.97 -13.38 1.77
N GLY A 42 18.52 -14.35 0.97
CA GLY A 42 18.24 -15.71 1.47
C GLY A 42 17.18 -15.82 2.57
N VAL A 43 16.46 -14.73 2.87
CA VAL A 43 15.40 -14.70 3.90
C VAL A 43 14.17 -15.41 3.33
N SER A 44 14.07 -16.69 3.68
CA SER A 44 12.96 -17.55 3.33
C SER A 44 11.70 -17.08 4.06
N PHE A 45 10.71 -16.61 3.29
CA PHE A 45 9.35 -16.48 3.81
C PHE A 45 8.84 -17.90 4.10
N THR A 46 8.48 -18.17 5.35
CA THR A 46 8.18 -19.52 5.88
C THR A 46 6.86 -20.12 5.40
N ASN A 47 6.14 -19.47 4.49
CA ASN A 47 4.97 -20.05 3.86
C ASN A 47 5.42 -20.91 2.68
N GLY A 48 5.38 -22.24 2.84
CA GLY A 48 5.78 -23.22 1.80
C GLY A 48 5.04 -23.14 0.46
N LYS A 49 4.11 -22.20 0.29
CA LYS A 49 3.42 -21.87 -0.98
C LYS A 49 3.97 -20.63 -1.69
N GLU A 50 4.73 -19.76 -1.02
CA GLU A 50 5.30 -18.57 -1.62
C GLU A 50 6.71 -18.83 -2.15
N LYS A 51 6.86 -18.86 -3.48
CA LYS A 51 8.16 -19.08 -4.14
C LYS A 51 9.02 -17.81 -4.26
N GLY A 52 8.83 -16.82 -3.38
CA GLY A 52 9.55 -15.55 -3.49
C GLY A 52 9.03 -14.58 -4.55
N GLN A 53 7.80 -14.79 -5.02
CA GLN A 53 7.12 -13.87 -5.94
C GLN A 53 6.60 -12.62 -5.23
N VAL A 54 6.46 -11.52 -5.97
CA VAL A 54 5.72 -10.34 -5.53
C VAL A 54 4.26 -10.74 -5.36
N SER A 55 3.73 -10.56 -4.15
CA SER A 55 2.35 -10.94 -3.79
C SER A 55 1.72 -9.86 -2.92
N SER A 56 0.38 -9.73 -2.98
CA SER A 56 -0.34 -8.80 -2.09
C SER A 56 -0.11 -9.15 -0.62
N THR A 57 -0.01 -10.45 -0.28
CA THR A 57 0.31 -10.88 1.09
C THR A 57 1.64 -10.30 1.56
N ARG A 58 2.66 -10.31 0.70
CA ARG A 58 3.96 -9.74 1.01
C ARG A 58 3.95 -8.24 1.18
N VAL A 59 3.25 -7.51 0.31
CA VAL A 59 3.06 -6.06 0.45
C VAL A 59 2.42 -5.74 1.81
N ARG A 60 1.36 -6.47 2.19
CA ARG A 60 0.70 -6.30 3.50
C ARG A 60 1.64 -6.57 4.68
N HIS A 61 2.50 -7.58 4.58
CA HIS A 61 3.53 -7.84 5.59
C HIS A 61 4.60 -6.74 5.66
N ALA A 62 5.03 -6.22 4.51
CA ALA A 62 5.99 -5.11 4.45
C ALA A 62 5.40 -3.81 5.02
N LEU A 63 4.13 -3.52 4.76
CA LEU A 63 3.39 -2.42 5.40
C LEU A 63 3.31 -2.62 6.91
N ALA A 64 2.96 -3.83 7.36
CA ALA A 64 2.87 -4.15 8.79
C ALA A 64 4.23 -4.07 9.52
N SER A 65 5.35 -4.22 8.81
CA SER A 65 6.69 -4.00 9.38
C SER A 65 7.15 -2.54 9.32
N GLY A 66 6.43 -1.68 8.61
CA GLY A 66 6.78 -0.26 8.42
C GLY A 66 7.93 -0.03 7.43
N ASN A 67 8.37 -1.06 6.69
CA ASN A 67 9.49 -0.92 5.76
C ASN A 67 9.01 -0.31 4.42
N MET A 68 8.88 1.01 4.39
CA MET A 68 8.34 1.73 3.23
C MET A 68 9.23 1.67 1.98
N GLU A 69 10.53 1.53 2.15
CA GLU A 69 11.45 1.29 1.03
C GLU A 69 11.14 -0.05 0.35
N TYR A 70 11.02 -1.12 1.13
CA TYR A 70 10.70 -2.44 0.61
C TYR A 70 9.28 -2.50 0.03
N VAL A 71 8.30 -1.84 0.66
CA VAL A 71 6.96 -1.68 0.09
C VAL A 71 7.03 -1.04 -1.30
N SER A 72 7.82 0.02 -1.44
CA SER A 72 7.97 0.74 -2.71
C SER A 72 8.63 -0.12 -3.79
N GLN A 73 9.60 -0.95 -3.42
CA GLN A 73 10.22 -1.91 -4.33
C GLN A 73 9.23 -2.99 -4.81
N LEU A 74 8.37 -3.50 -3.91
CA LEU A 74 7.35 -4.49 -4.25
C LEU A 74 6.23 -3.90 -5.13
N LEU A 75 5.84 -2.64 -4.89
CA LEU A 75 4.79 -1.96 -5.65
C LEU A 75 5.31 -1.35 -6.97
N GLY A 76 6.60 -1.09 -7.08
CA GLY A 76 7.20 -0.34 -8.19
C GLY A 76 6.91 1.18 -8.13
N ARG A 77 6.42 1.68 -6.98
CA ARG A 77 6.08 3.08 -6.71
C ARG A 77 5.97 3.29 -5.19
N SER A 78 6.07 4.54 -4.75
CA SER A 78 5.79 4.91 -3.35
C SER A 78 4.37 4.52 -2.94
N HIS A 79 4.22 4.02 -1.72
CA HIS A 79 2.90 3.72 -1.17
C HIS A 79 2.15 5.02 -0.90
N ARG A 80 0.87 5.06 -1.30
CA ARG A 80 -0.01 6.19 -1.08
C ARG A 80 -1.19 5.77 -0.20
N LEU A 81 -1.36 6.45 0.92
CA LEU A 81 -2.47 6.27 1.84
C LEU A 81 -3.54 7.30 1.53
N PHE A 82 -4.78 6.84 1.35
CA PHE A 82 -5.93 7.67 1.02
C PHE A 82 -6.86 7.77 2.21
N MET A 83 -7.40 8.96 2.44
CA MET A 83 -8.27 9.29 3.54
C MET A 83 -9.40 10.20 3.07
N THR A 84 -10.55 10.06 3.70
CA THR A 84 -11.66 11.00 3.50
C THR A 84 -11.87 11.84 4.74
N ASN A 85 -12.07 13.14 4.55
CA ASN A 85 -12.39 14.03 5.64
C ASN A 85 -13.87 13.90 6.09
N THR A 86 -14.24 12.78 6.72
CA THR A 86 -15.65 12.35 6.90
C THR A 86 -16.18 12.39 8.34
N ARG A 87 -15.72 13.38 9.14
CA ARG A 87 -16.10 13.75 10.54
C ARG A 87 -15.03 13.42 11.58
N GLY A 88 -14.83 14.33 12.54
CA GLY A 88 -13.93 14.14 13.68
C GLY A 88 -12.49 14.57 13.44
N HIS A 89 -12.20 15.30 12.36
CA HIS A 89 -10.88 15.86 12.15
C HIS A 89 -10.61 16.99 13.15
N VAL A 90 -9.38 17.06 13.64
CA VAL A 90 -8.92 18.14 14.51
C VAL A 90 -7.75 18.83 13.83
N VAL A 91 -7.95 20.09 13.45
CA VAL A 91 -6.87 20.96 12.96
C VAL A 91 -6.38 21.81 14.13
N MET A 92 -5.11 21.65 14.49
CA MET A 92 -4.42 22.47 15.48
C MET A 92 -3.15 23.04 14.86
N GLY A 93 -3.23 24.29 14.38
CA GLY A 93 -2.11 24.95 13.72
C GLY A 93 -1.68 24.20 12.45
N SER A 94 -0.44 23.72 12.42
CA SER A 94 0.16 22.93 11.33
C SER A 94 -0.28 21.46 11.30
N ARG A 95 -0.99 20.97 12.32
CA ARG A 95 -1.31 19.55 12.48
C ARG A 95 -2.78 19.24 12.21
N LEU A 96 -3.04 18.35 11.25
CA LEU A 96 -4.33 17.71 11.02
C LEU A 96 -4.33 16.31 11.64
N SER A 97 -5.35 15.99 12.42
CA SER A 97 -5.54 14.66 13.00
C SER A 97 -6.84 14.05 12.49
N LEU A 98 -6.76 12.83 11.95
CA LEU A 98 -7.90 12.07 11.43
C LEU A 98 -7.98 10.71 12.13
N PRO A 99 -9.17 10.22 12.48
CA PRO A 99 -9.33 8.85 12.96
C PRO A 99 -8.87 7.84 11.90
N THR A 100 -8.28 6.71 12.31
CA THR A 100 -7.89 5.63 11.39
C THR A 100 -9.09 5.02 10.64
N LEU A 101 -10.31 5.23 11.13
CA LEU A 101 -11.55 4.87 10.43
C LEU A 101 -11.74 5.63 9.10
N CYS A 102 -11.07 6.78 8.93
CA CYS A 102 -11.12 7.57 7.70
C CYS A 102 -10.22 7.03 6.58
N LEU A 103 -9.36 6.06 6.87
CA LEU A 103 -8.41 5.47 5.92
C LEU A 103 -9.13 4.54 4.93
N MET A 104 -8.80 4.65 3.64
CA MET A 104 -9.43 3.88 2.56
C MET A 104 -8.63 2.65 2.13
N ASN A 105 -7.37 2.56 2.56
CA ASN A 105 -6.48 1.43 2.28
C ASN A 105 -5.58 1.14 3.48
N GLN A 106 -4.83 0.03 3.42
CA GLN A 106 -3.99 -0.39 4.53
C GLN A 106 -2.88 0.64 4.82
N GLN A 107 -2.87 1.15 6.06
CA GLN A 107 -1.80 1.98 6.58
C GLN A 107 -0.52 1.16 6.85
N PRO A 108 0.66 1.81 6.82
CA PRO A 108 1.86 1.18 7.34
C PRO A 108 1.80 1.06 8.86
N LYS A 109 2.81 0.41 9.45
CA LYS A 109 2.94 0.24 10.90
C LYS A 109 2.81 1.57 11.64
N GLU A 110 2.33 1.53 12.88
CA GLU A 110 2.43 2.66 13.80
C GLU A 110 3.88 3.18 13.91
N GLY A 111 4.02 4.49 13.98
CA GLY A 111 5.30 5.18 13.98
C GLY A 111 5.28 6.53 13.27
N SER A 112 6.45 7.14 13.19
CA SER A 112 6.69 8.44 12.57
C SER A 112 7.36 8.28 11.21
N TYR A 113 6.83 8.98 10.22
CA TYR A 113 7.24 8.97 8.83
C TYR A 113 7.52 10.40 8.40
N ASN A 114 8.75 10.67 7.97
CA ASN A 114 9.18 12.01 7.57
C ASN A 114 9.29 12.10 6.05
N ASP A 115 9.45 13.32 5.54
CA ASP A 115 9.66 13.60 4.11
C ASP A 115 8.55 13.03 3.21
N CYS A 116 7.31 13.01 3.71
CA CYS A 116 6.15 12.52 2.94
C CYS A 116 5.58 13.63 2.06
N THR A 117 4.85 13.24 1.00
CA THR A 117 4.17 14.19 0.13
C THR A 117 2.66 14.16 0.36
N LEU A 118 2.10 15.29 0.76
CA LEU A 118 0.68 15.52 0.96
C LEU A 118 0.02 15.94 -0.36
N TYR A 119 -1.16 15.39 -0.64
CA TYR A 119 -2.03 15.77 -1.74
C TYR A 119 -3.44 16.03 -1.21
N VAL A 120 -3.99 17.22 -1.49
CA VAL A 120 -5.36 17.64 -1.09
C VAL A 120 -5.94 18.51 -2.19
N ASP A 121 -6.99 18.04 -2.89
CA ASP A 121 -7.73 18.84 -3.89
C ASP A 121 -6.85 19.69 -4.85
N GLY A 122 -5.75 19.10 -5.33
CA GLY A 122 -4.80 19.75 -6.25
C GLY A 122 -3.64 20.50 -5.57
N PHE A 123 -3.70 20.73 -4.26
CA PHE A 123 -2.55 21.13 -3.46
C PHE A 123 -1.57 19.95 -3.32
N VAL A 124 -0.29 20.27 -3.42
CA VAL A 124 0.83 19.36 -3.17
C VAL A 124 1.80 20.06 -2.21
N GLY A 125 2.20 19.38 -1.14
CA GLY A 125 3.14 19.93 -0.18
C GLY A 125 3.87 18.85 0.59
N ASP A 126 4.96 19.23 1.25
CA ASP A 126 5.71 18.32 2.10
C ASP A 126 5.02 18.18 3.47
N CYS A 127 5.06 16.98 4.03
CA CYS A 127 4.47 16.69 5.32
C CYS A 127 5.23 15.60 6.10
N ASN A 128 5.02 15.59 7.40
CA ASN A 128 5.38 14.50 8.29
C ASN A 128 4.12 13.81 8.79
N VAL A 129 4.18 12.50 8.99
CA VAL A 129 3.04 11.70 9.40
C VAL A 129 3.37 10.86 10.63
N VAL A 130 2.49 10.90 11.62
CA VAL A 130 2.56 10.04 12.82
C VAL A 130 1.29 9.21 12.90
N ILE A 131 1.43 7.90 13.09
CA ILE A 131 0.33 6.95 13.22
C ILE A 131 0.39 6.32 14.62
N ASP A 132 -0.65 6.53 15.43
CA ASP A 132 -0.71 6.07 16.83
C ASP A 132 -1.75 4.96 17.08
N GLY A 133 -2.19 4.30 16.02
CA GLY A 133 -3.15 3.19 16.04
C GLY A 133 -4.61 3.64 16.04
N THR A 134 -4.90 4.79 16.63
CA THR A 134 -6.26 5.37 16.67
C THR A 134 -6.44 6.51 15.69
N HIS A 135 -5.38 7.29 15.47
CA HIS A 135 -5.36 8.44 14.61
C HIS A 135 -4.14 8.42 13.69
N ILE A 136 -4.30 9.12 12.58
CA ILE A 136 -3.20 9.58 11.74
C ILE A 136 -3.09 11.08 11.92
N HIS A 137 -1.87 11.53 12.17
CA HIS A 137 -1.53 12.93 12.32
C HIS A 137 -0.65 13.34 11.17
N ILE A 138 -1.01 14.42 10.49
CA ILE A 138 -0.28 14.97 9.37
C ILE A 138 0.15 16.37 9.78
N GLU A 139 1.43 16.66 9.66
CA GLU A 139 2.00 17.97 9.94
C GLU A 139 2.57 18.56 8.65
N THR A 140 2.15 19.78 8.32
CA THR A 140 2.64 20.53 7.15
C THR A 140 2.69 22.03 7.50
N GLU A 141 3.50 22.81 6.79
CA GLU A 141 3.68 24.24 7.07
C GLU A 141 2.39 25.05 6.93
N SER A 142 1.57 24.71 5.94
CA SER A 142 0.31 25.40 5.67
C SER A 142 -0.70 24.42 5.09
N TRP A 143 -1.91 24.43 5.67
CA TRP A 143 -3.02 23.64 5.16
C TRP A 143 -3.80 24.42 4.10
N PRO A 144 -4.10 23.80 2.94
CA PRO A 144 -5.13 24.33 2.06
C PRO A 144 -6.49 24.31 2.76
N PRO A 145 -7.48 25.10 2.29
CA PRO A 145 -8.86 24.96 2.77
C PRO A 145 -9.33 23.51 2.65
N LEU A 146 -9.79 22.93 3.75
CA LEU A 146 -10.29 21.56 3.80
C LEU A 146 -11.82 21.58 3.73
N ASP A 147 -12.36 21.17 2.59
CA ASP A 147 -13.80 20.98 2.46
C ASP A 147 -14.23 19.69 3.16
N ASP A 148 -15.51 19.63 3.53
CA ASP A 148 -16.12 18.41 4.03
C ASP A 148 -16.07 17.32 2.95
N ASN A 149 -15.65 16.11 3.33
CA ASN A 149 -15.45 14.97 2.44
C ASN A 149 -14.37 15.16 1.35
N CYS A 150 -13.45 16.11 1.49
CA CYS A 150 -12.28 16.18 0.61
C CYS A 150 -11.44 14.89 0.70
N LEU A 151 -10.79 14.56 -0.41
CA LEU A 151 -9.87 13.42 -0.50
C LEU A 151 -8.47 13.89 -0.14
N ILE A 152 -7.95 13.35 0.95
CA ILE A 152 -6.58 13.62 1.42
C ILE A 152 -5.77 12.37 1.11
N SER A 153 -4.59 12.54 0.53
CA SER A 153 -3.66 11.42 0.38
C SER A 153 -2.24 11.78 0.72
N VAL A 154 -1.52 10.83 1.30
CA VAL A 154 -0.11 10.98 1.66
C VAL A 154 0.69 9.89 0.97
N GLU A 155 1.76 10.30 0.30
CA GLU A 155 2.75 9.42 -0.29
C GLU A 155 3.98 9.33 0.60
N PHE A 156 4.38 8.10 0.94
CA PHE A 156 5.51 7.83 1.84
C PHE A 156 6.78 7.62 1.02
N ASN A 157 7.75 8.52 1.16
CA ASN A 157 8.97 8.54 0.32
C ASN A 157 10.12 7.65 0.81
N GLY A 158 9.84 6.71 1.72
CA GLY A 158 10.77 5.61 2.06
C GLY A 158 11.71 5.85 3.26
N SER A 159 11.79 7.05 3.82
CA SER A 159 12.59 7.34 5.02
C SER A 159 11.77 7.19 6.31
N VAL A 160 11.89 6.03 6.98
CA VAL A 160 11.50 5.93 8.40
C VAL A 160 12.66 6.41 9.24
N SER A 161 12.51 7.54 9.94
CA SER A 161 13.43 7.91 11.01
C SER A 161 13.25 6.92 12.15
N ARG A 162 14.27 6.07 12.36
CA ARG A 162 14.34 5.23 13.56
C ARG A 162 14.51 6.17 14.75
N GLU A 163 13.52 6.23 15.64
CA GLU A 163 13.76 6.71 17.00
C GLU A 163 14.81 5.78 17.63
N SER A 164 15.89 6.42 18.09
CA SER A 164 17.06 5.84 18.76
C SER A 164 16.80 5.58 20.24
#